data_AF-A0A0C2F4J4-F1
#
_entry.id   AF-A0A0C2F4J4-F1
#
_cell.length_a   1.000
_cell.length_b   1.000
_cell.length_c   1.000
_cell.angle_alpha   90.00
_cell.angle_beta   90.00
_cell.angle_gamma   90.00
#
_symmetry.space_group_name_H-M   'P 1'
#
loop_
_entity.id
_entity.type
_entity.pdbx_description
1 polymer ?
#
loop_
_entity_poly.entity_id
_entity_poly.type
_entity_poly.pdbx_seq_one_letter_code
_entity_poly.pdbx_strand_id
1 'polypeptide(L)'
;KLSVGGEEDSPEEDDINQLRQSMHMWHLHEQESEEFAEIGDDVGLSAERVQSIIAGQGLLFPPLHEGSFVEEVFSEKGPKSHNGYLFGAKIGEGSYAKVKEVVDETTLVRRAVKIIKHSRLRKIQNGQENVERELRILNKVKHENVIRLIE
;
A
#
# COMPACT_ATOMS: atom_id res chain seq x y z
N LYS A 1 -2.45 -40.71 -6.70
CA LYS A 1 -1.38 -40.14 -5.85
C LYS A 1 -0.96 -38.84 -6.52
N LEU A 2 -1.31 -37.69 -5.95
CA LEU A 2 -0.93 -36.37 -6.47
C LEU A 2 -0.16 -35.65 -5.35
N SER A 3 1.04 -35.21 -5.69
CA SER A 3 1.98 -34.48 -4.83
C SER A 3 1.60 -33.00 -4.86
N VAL A 4 1.47 -32.38 -3.69
CA VAL A 4 1.32 -30.93 -3.54
C VAL A 4 2.64 -30.43 -2.96
N GLY A 5 3.47 -29.82 -3.80
CA GLY A 5 4.63 -29.04 -3.40
C GLY A 5 4.20 -27.59 -3.20
N GLY A 6 4.56 -27.04 -2.04
CA GLY A 6 4.34 -25.66 -1.64
C GLY A 6 5.13 -25.43 -0.36
N GLU A 7 6.43 -25.23 -0.51
CA GLU A 7 7.29 -24.77 0.58
C GLU A 7 6.96 -23.29 0.82
N GLU A 8 6.33 -23.03 1.96
CA GLU A 8 6.12 -21.69 2.48
C GLU A 8 7.47 -21.18 2.98
N ASP A 9 8.07 -20.23 2.25
CA ASP A 9 9.30 -19.54 2.64
C ASP A 9 8.97 -18.54 3.76
N SER A 10 8.71 -19.09 4.95
CA SER A 10 8.66 -18.31 6.18
C SER A 10 10.10 -18.01 6.59
N PRO A 11 10.47 -16.74 6.82
CA PRO A 11 11.83 -16.40 7.23
C PRO A 11 12.20 -17.20 8.47
N GLU A 12 13.36 -17.85 8.44
CA GLU A 12 13.85 -18.70 9.52
C GLU A 12 13.94 -17.87 10.81
N GLU A 13 13.71 -18.49 11.98
CA GLU A 13 13.72 -17.75 13.26
C GLU A 13 15.04 -17.01 13.51
N ASP A 14 16.13 -17.47 12.88
CA ASP A 14 17.44 -16.86 12.92
C ASP A 14 17.49 -15.49 12.22
N ASP A 15 16.78 -15.30 11.11
CA ASP A 15 16.70 -14.03 10.39
C ASP A 15 15.98 -12.96 11.24
N ILE A 16 14.91 -13.37 11.92
CA ILE A 16 14.13 -12.50 12.81
C ILE A 16 14.96 -12.09 14.02
N ASN A 17 15.73 -13.03 14.58
CA ASN A 17 16.61 -12.75 15.71
C ASN A 17 17.76 -11.82 15.32
N GLN A 18 18.34 -11.98 14.12
CA GLN A 18 19.39 -11.10 13.61
C GLN A 18 18.88 -9.67 13.37
N LEU A 19 17.66 -9.51 12.83
CA LEU A 19 17.03 -8.21 12.64
C LEU A 19 16.71 -7.50 13.97
N ARG A 20 16.30 -8.27 14.99
CA ARG A 20 16.07 -7.71 16.34
C ARG A 20 17.37 -7.24 16.98
N GLN A 21 18.46 -7.99 16.80
CA GLN A 21 19.78 -7.60 17.28
C GLN A 21 20.31 -6.35 16.57
N SER A 22 20.13 -6.24 15.25
CA SER A 22 20.54 -5.04 14.50
C SER A 22 19.75 -3.81 14.91
N MET A 23 18.43 -3.93 15.11
CA MET A 23 17.61 -2.85 15.67
C MET A 23 18.06 -2.46 17.08
N HIS A 24 18.34 -3.42 17.97
CA HIS A 24 18.78 -3.13 19.32
C HIS A 24 20.13 -2.41 19.35
N MET A 25 21.07 -2.80 18.47
CA MET A 25 22.35 -2.12 18.29
C MET A 25 22.17 -0.69 17.78
N TRP A 26 21.19 -0.44 16.91
CA TRP A 26 20.89 0.89 16.39
C TRP A 26 20.40 1.84 17.50
N HIS A 27 19.53 1.36 18.40
CA HIS A 27 19.02 2.15 19.53
C HIS A 27 20.08 2.38 20.63
N LEU A 28 21.10 1.53 20.73
CA LEU A 28 22.23 1.74 21.64
C LEU A 28 23.22 2.79 21.12
N HIS A 29 23.20 3.09 19.82
CA HIS A 29 24.07 4.11 19.21
C HIS A 29 23.56 5.55 19.42
N GLU A 30 22.39 5.73 20.03
CA GLU A 30 21.73 7.03 20.23
C GLU A 30 22.00 7.65 21.63
N GLN A 31 23.16 7.34 22.22
CA GLN A 31 23.66 7.97 23.44
C GLN A 31 25.19 8.16 23.43
N GLU A 32 25.74 8.64 22.32
CA GLU A 32 26.90 9.53 22.41
C GLU A 32 26.42 10.90 21.95
N SER A 33 26.57 11.88 22.84
CA SER A 33 26.24 13.28 22.60
C SER A 33 26.82 13.71 21.27
N GLU A 34 25.97 13.94 20.28
CA GLU A 34 26.33 14.82 19.17
C GLU A 34 26.60 16.18 19.80
N GLU A 35 27.88 16.44 20.03
CA GLU A 35 28.40 17.78 20.22
C GLU A 35 27.94 18.54 18.98
N PHE A 36 26.89 19.33 19.15
CA PHE A 36 26.32 20.18 18.12
C PHE A 36 27.42 21.17 17.76
N ALA A 37 28.28 20.80 16.80
CA ALA A 37 29.25 21.72 16.24
C ALA A 37 28.41 22.85 15.66
N GLU A 38 28.55 24.05 16.25
CA GLU A 38 28.00 25.27 15.67
C GLU A 38 28.48 25.31 14.22
N ILE A 39 27.55 25.06 13.29
CA ILE A 39 27.80 25.22 11.87
C ILE A 39 27.99 26.73 11.69
N GLY A 40 29.25 27.18 11.74
CA GLY A 40 29.60 28.53 11.39
C GLY A 40 29.04 28.82 9.99
N ASP A 41 28.43 30.00 9.83
CA ASP A 41 27.85 30.53 8.59
C ASP A 41 28.91 30.80 7.50
N ASP A 42 29.77 29.84 7.22
CA ASP A 42 30.76 29.87 6.14
C ASP A 42 30.75 28.55 5.36
N VAL A 43 29.56 28.09 4.95
CA VAL A 43 29.41 27.05 3.92
C VAL A 43 29.60 27.69 2.54
N GLY A 44 30.70 28.42 2.38
CA GLY A 44 31.21 28.77 1.06
C GLY A 44 31.59 27.48 0.34
N LEU A 45 31.08 27.31 -0.89
CA LEU A 45 31.52 26.26 -1.80
C LEU A 45 33.01 26.50 -2.14
N SER A 46 33.93 26.04 -1.30
CA SER A 46 35.34 26.09 -1.63
C SER A 46 35.57 25.35 -2.95
N ALA A 47 36.47 25.87 -3.78
CA ALA A 47 36.78 25.24 -5.06
C ALA A 47 37.18 23.77 -4.87
N GLU A 48 37.83 23.46 -3.75
CA GLU A 48 38.21 22.09 -3.36
C GLU A 48 36.97 21.23 -3.06
N ARG A 49 35.97 21.76 -2.35
CA ARG A 49 34.73 21.03 -2.10
C ARG A 49 33.96 20.76 -3.40
N VAL A 50 33.89 21.74 -4.29
CA VAL A 50 33.28 21.57 -5.62
C VAL A 50 34.02 20.50 -6.43
N GLN A 51 35.35 20.51 -6.44
CA GLN A 51 36.15 19.50 -7.13
C GLN A 51 35.95 18.10 -6.54
N SER A 52 35.87 17.98 -5.21
CA SER A 52 35.60 16.68 -4.55
C SER A 52 34.21 16.12 -4.90
N ILE A 53 33.18 16.97 -4.96
CA ILE A 53 31.82 16.59 -5.38
C ILE A 53 31.81 16.13 -6.84
N ILE A 54 32.47 16.88 -7.74
CA ILE A 54 32.58 16.51 -9.16
C ILE A 54 33.36 15.20 -9.34
N ALA A 55 34.39 14.97 -8.52
CA ALA A 55 35.15 13.72 -8.49
C ALA A 55 34.39 12.55 -7.82
N GLY A 56 33.14 12.76 -7.38
CA GLY A 56 32.30 11.73 -6.76
C GLY A 56 32.64 11.40 -5.31
N GLN A 57 33.48 12.20 -4.66
CA GLN A 57 33.93 11.98 -3.28
C GLN A 57 32.94 12.60 -2.29
N GLY A 58 32.57 11.84 -1.26
CA GLY A 58 31.67 12.32 -0.19
C GLY A 58 30.22 12.51 -0.63
N LEU A 59 29.80 11.91 -1.73
CA LEU A 59 28.39 11.84 -2.12
C LEU A 59 27.67 10.83 -1.21
N LEU A 60 26.53 11.22 -0.66
CA LEU A 60 25.62 10.32 0.07
C LEU A 60 25.07 9.21 -0.84
N PHE A 61 25.01 9.47 -2.15
CA PHE A 61 24.50 8.54 -3.15
C PHE A 61 25.48 8.43 -4.32
N PRO A 62 25.75 7.22 -4.83
CA PRO A 62 26.59 7.05 -6.00
C PRO A 62 25.95 7.74 -7.23
N PRO A 63 26.74 8.38 -8.11
CA PRO A 63 26.22 8.95 -9.35
C PRO A 63 25.50 7.88 -10.18
N LEU A 64 24.26 8.16 -10.56
CA LEU A 64 23.48 7.28 -11.43
C LEU A 64 24.17 7.23 -12.80
N HIS A 65 24.56 6.03 -13.23
CA HIS A 65 25.15 5.84 -14.55
C HIS A 65 24.01 5.78 -15.58
N GLU A 66 24.24 6.24 -16.81
CA GLU A 66 23.23 6.20 -17.89
C GLU A 66 22.65 4.78 -18.12
N GLY A 67 23.40 3.72 -17.75
CA GLY A 67 22.94 2.33 -17.79
C GLY A 67 22.25 1.81 -16.52
N SER A 68 22.16 2.60 -15.45
CA SER A 68 21.43 2.25 -14.21
C SER A 68 20.02 2.82 -14.16
N PHE A 69 19.51 3.31 -15.31
CA PHE A 69 18.09 3.60 -15.45
C PHE A 69 17.35 2.27 -15.46
N VAL A 70 16.92 1.82 -14.28
CA VAL A 70 15.84 0.86 -14.19
C VAL A 70 14.63 1.57 -14.78
N GLU A 71 14.29 1.26 -16.03
CA GLU A 71 12.97 1.55 -16.56
C GLU A 71 12.02 0.95 -15.53
N GLU A 72 11.37 1.81 -14.76
CA GLU A 72 10.39 1.40 -13.78
C GLU A 72 9.25 0.84 -14.61
N VAL A 73 9.36 -0.45 -14.96
CA VAL A 73 8.31 -1.20 -15.62
C VAL A 73 7.24 -1.30 -14.57
N PHE A 74 6.39 -0.26 -14.51
CA PHE A 74 5.07 -0.38 -13.95
C PHE A 74 4.48 -1.57 -14.68
N SER A 75 4.45 -2.72 -14.00
CA SER A 75 3.55 -3.80 -14.33
C SER A 75 2.17 -3.16 -14.28
N GLU A 76 1.73 -2.57 -15.39
CA GLU A 76 0.38 -2.09 -15.57
C GLU A 76 -0.48 -3.34 -15.62
N LYS A 77 -0.78 -3.86 -14.42
CA LYS A 77 -1.83 -4.86 -14.27
C LYS A 77 -3.05 -4.24 -14.93
N GLY A 78 -3.51 -4.88 -16.00
CA GLY A 78 -4.65 -4.41 -16.77
C GLY A 78 -5.84 -4.11 -15.87
N PRO A 79 -6.78 -3.27 -16.35
CA PRO A 79 -7.90 -2.83 -15.54
C PRO A 79 -8.70 -4.04 -15.06
N LYS A 80 -9.03 -4.03 -13.76
CA LYS A 80 -9.68 -5.18 -13.12
C LYS A 80 -11.14 -5.26 -13.56
N SER A 81 -11.51 -6.32 -14.27
CA SER A 81 -12.90 -6.69 -14.50
C SER A 81 -13.33 -7.84 -13.59
N HIS A 82 -14.57 -7.81 -13.10
CA HIS A 82 -15.19 -8.92 -12.39
C HIS A 82 -16.72 -8.86 -12.50
N ASN A 83 -17.36 -10.00 -12.83
CA ASN A 83 -18.81 -10.13 -13.01
C ASN A 83 -19.44 -9.11 -13.98
N GLY A 84 -18.75 -8.80 -15.08
CA GLY A 84 -19.23 -7.81 -16.06
C GLY A 84 -19.13 -6.37 -15.58
N TYR A 85 -18.32 -6.11 -14.54
CA TYR A 85 -18.05 -4.77 -14.02
C TYR A 85 -16.56 -4.44 -14.12
N LEU A 86 -16.25 -3.32 -14.77
CA LEU A 86 -14.93 -2.73 -14.82
C LEU A 86 -14.68 -1.90 -13.55
N PHE A 87 -13.69 -2.29 -12.75
CA PHE A 87 -13.40 -1.65 -11.46
C PHE A 87 -12.51 -0.43 -11.59
N GLY A 88 -13.00 0.69 -11.08
CA GLY A 88 -12.26 1.93 -10.94
C GLY A 88 -11.68 2.16 -9.53
N ALA A 89 -11.61 3.44 -9.19
CA ALA A 89 -11.03 3.95 -7.96
C ALA A 89 -11.86 3.60 -6.71
N LYS A 90 -11.23 3.66 -5.53
CA LYS A 90 -11.91 3.59 -4.24
C LYS A 90 -12.58 4.94 -3.98
N ILE A 91 -13.89 4.93 -3.77
CA ILE A 91 -14.69 6.13 -3.49
C ILE A 91 -15.14 6.22 -2.03
N GLY A 92 -14.98 5.14 -1.25
CA GLY A 92 -15.33 5.14 0.16
C GLY A 92 -14.68 4.01 0.94
N GLU A 93 -14.52 4.22 2.25
CA GLU A 93 -14.03 3.22 3.20
C GLU A 93 -14.87 3.25 4.46
N GLY A 94 -15.23 2.07 4.96
CA GLY A 94 -15.92 1.90 6.23
C GLY A 94 -15.31 0.76 7.06
N SER A 95 -15.90 0.49 8.21
CA SER A 95 -15.34 -0.42 9.22
C SER A 95 -15.14 -1.86 8.69
N TYR A 96 -16.05 -2.34 7.85
CA TYR A 96 -16.02 -3.70 7.30
C TYR A 96 -16.11 -3.78 5.77
N ALA A 97 -16.17 -2.62 5.09
CA ALA A 97 -16.35 -2.58 3.65
C ALA A 97 -15.52 -1.45 3.01
N LYS A 98 -15.22 -1.61 1.72
CA LYS A 98 -14.73 -0.55 0.85
C LYS A 98 -15.71 -0.35 -0.29
N VAL A 99 -15.91 0.88 -0.72
CA VAL A 99 -16.75 1.19 -1.87
C VAL A 99 -15.84 1.56 -3.02
N LYS A 100 -16.05 0.92 -4.16
CA LYS A 100 -15.38 1.26 -5.41
C LYS A 100 -16.40 1.72 -6.43
N GLU A 101 -15.96 2.64 -7.26
CA GLU A 101 -16.64 2.95 -8.51
C GLU A 101 -16.43 1.80 -9.50
N VAL A 102 -17.48 1.48 -10.25
CA VAL A 102 -17.42 0.53 -11.35
C VAL A 102 -18.19 1.04 -12.57
N VAL A 103 -17.89 0.50 -13.74
CA VAL A 103 -18.70 0.66 -14.95
C VAL A 103 -19.24 -0.71 -15.33
N ASP A 104 -20.55 -0.80 -15.53
CA ASP A 104 -21.20 -1.98 -16.10
C ASP A 104 -20.76 -2.14 -17.56
N GLU A 105 -20.14 -3.27 -17.90
CA GLU A 105 -19.54 -3.49 -19.22
C GLU A 105 -20.58 -3.63 -20.33
N THR A 106 -21.83 -3.95 -19.98
CA THR A 106 -22.92 -4.11 -20.96
C THR A 106 -23.68 -2.80 -21.16
N THR A 107 -24.06 -2.14 -20.06
CA THR A 107 -24.89 -0.92 -20.13
C THR A 107 -24.07 0.37 -20.18
N LEU A 108 -22.76 0.29 -19.89
CA LEU A 108 -21.85 1.42 -19.73
C LEU A 108 -22.29 2.42 -18.64
N VAL A 109 -23.16 1.98 -17.74
CA VAL A 109 -23.64 2.81 -16.62
C VAL A 109 -22.64 2.73 -15.47
N ARG A 110 -22.27 3.90 -14.93
CA ARG A 110 -21.44 4.02 -13.73
C ARG A 110 -22.23 3.60 -12.49
N ARG A 111 -21.63 2.75 -11.66
CA ARG A 111 -22.24 2.23 -10.42
C ARG A 111 -21.22 2.23 -9.27
N ALA A 112 -21.70 1.88 -8.08
CA ALA A 112 -20.88 1.68 -6.90
C ALA A 112 -20.99 0.23 -6.41
N VAL A 113 -19.85 -0.37 -6.04
CA VAL A 113 -19.79 -1.72 -5.45
C VAL A 113 -19.26 -1.60 -4.02
N LYS A 114 -20.07 -2.04 -3.06
CA LYS A 114 -19.70 -2.17 -1.64
C LYS A 114 -19.08 -3.56 -1.41
N ILE A 115 -17.76 -3.62 -1.33
CA ILE A 115 -17.00 -4.85 -1.13
C ILE A 115 -16.85 -5.10 0.36
N ILE A 116 -17.55 -6.10 0.88
CA ILE A 116 -17.49 -6.48 2.30
C ILE A 116 -16.31 -7.43 2.53
N LYS A 117 -15.46 -7.11 3.50
CA LYS A 117 -14.33 -7.98 3.89
C LYS A 117 -14.76 -8.88 5.04
N HIS A 118 -14.89 -10.19 4.78
CA HIS A 118 -15.29 -11.18 5.79
C HIS A 118 -14.39 -11.13 7.06
N SER A 119 -13.08 -10.92 6.88
CA SER A 119 -12.13 -10.79 7.99
C SER A 119 -12.39 -9.57 8.89
N ARG A 120 -12.87 -8.44 8.33
CA ARG A 120 -13.26 -7.26 9.11
C ARG A 120 -14.66 -7.41 9.69
N LEU A 121 -15.58 -8.02 8.94
CA LEU A 121 -16.97 -8.21 9.35
C LEU A 121 -17.10 -9.07 10.61
N ARG A 122 -16.33 -10.17 10.71
CA ARG A 122 -16.33 -11.05 11.90
C ARG A 122 -15.93 -10.37 13.20
N LYS A 123 -15.24 -9.21 13.12
CA LYS A 123 -14.85 -8.43 14.31
C LYS A 123 -15.99 -7.57 14.86
N ILE A 124 -17.07 -7.42 14.10
CA ILE A 124 -18.22 -6.60 14.47
C ILE A 124 -19.27 -7.49 15.10
N GLN A 125 -19.73 -7.10 16.29
CA GLN A 125 -20.85 -7.78 16.95
C GLN A 125 -22.09 -7.74 16.05
N ASN A 126 -22.70 -8.90 15.83
CA ASN A 126 -23.83 -9.09 14.92
C ASN A 126 -23.55 -8.60 13.48
N GLY A 127 -22.29 -8.63 13.03
CA GLY A 127 -21.89 -8.10 11.73
C GLY A 127 -22.63 -8.77 10.57
N GLN A 128 -22.78 -10.10 10.62
CA GLN A 128 -23.45 -10.86 9.58
C GLN A 128 -24.95 -10.53 9.52
N GLU A 129 -25.61 -10.53 10.67
CA GLU A 129 -27.03 -10.21 10.83
C GLU A 129 -27.33 -8.77 10.39
N ASN A 130 -26.40 -7.84 10.64
CA ASN A 130 -26.53 -6.46 10.18
C ASN A 130 -26.47 -6.37 8.65
N VAL A 131 -25.58 -7.11 7.99
CA VAL A 131 -25.49 -7.17 6.53
C VAL A 131 -26.75 -7.81 5.93
N GLU A 132 -27.23 -8.91 6.52
CA GLU A 132 -28.48 -9.55 6.08
C GLU A 132 -29.69 -8.63 6.22
N ARG A 133 -29.76 -7.85 7.31
CA ARG A 133 -30.81 -6.84 7.50
C ARG A 133 -30.71 -5.74 6.45
N GLU A 134 -29.51 -5.23 6.17
CA GLU A 134 -29.28 -4.22 5.13
C GLU A 134 -29.77 -4.71 3.76
N LEU A 135 -29.38 -5.91 3.36
CA LEU A 135 -29.83 -6.54 2.11
C LEU A 135 -31.35 -6.73 2.08
N ARG A 136 -31.97 -7.17 3.19
CA ARG A 136 -33.42 -7.37 3.27
C ARG A 136 -34.20 -6.06 3.07
N ILE A 137 -33.70 -4.95 3.61
CA ILE A 137 -34.33 -3.64 3.46
C ILE A 137 -34.15 -3.13 2.03
N LEU A 138 -32.92 -3.13 1.52
CA LEU A 138 -32.61 -2.60 0.18
C LEU A 138 -33.28 -3.39 -0.95
N ASN A 139 -33.51 -4.68 -0.78
CA ASN A 139 -34.26 -5.50 -1.74
C ASN A 139 -35.75 -5.11 -1.84
N LYS A 140 -36.32 -4.53 -0.79
CA LYS A 140 -37.75 -4.18 -0.72
C LYS A 140 -38.03 -2.73 -1.13
N VAL A 141 -37.11 -1.82 -0.84
CA VAL A 141 -37.33 -0.39 -1.07
C VAL A 141 -36.97 -0.01 -2.51
N LYS A 142 -37.95 0.52 -3.25
CA LYS A 142 -37.78 1.00 -4.63
C LYS A 142 -38.34 2.41 -4.73
N HIS A 143 -37.47 3.41 -4.61
CA HIS A 143 -37.85 4.82 -4.65
C HIS A 143 -36.71 5.65 -5.23
N GLU A 144 -37.00 6.72 -5.96
CA GLU A 144 -36.00 7.56 -6.65
C GLU A 144 -34.95 8.14 -5.68
N ASN A 145 -35.41 8.63 -4.52
CA ASN A 145 -34.54 9.22 -3.49
C ASN A 145 -33.96 8.19 -2.49
N VAL A 146 -34.06 6.89 -2.79
CA VAL A 146 -33.46 5.83 -1.97
C VAL A 146 -32.53 5.00 -2.83
N ILE A 147 -31.34 4.70 -2.32
CA ILE A 147 -30.37 3.91 -3.07
C ILE A 147 -30.94 2.53 -3.40
N ARG A 148 -30.80 2.14 -4.67
CA ARG A 148 -31.31 0.87 -5.19
C ARG A 148 -30.21 -0.18 -5.19
N LEU A 149 -30.49 -1.36 -4.65
CA LEU A 149 -29.69 -2.56 -4.89
C LEU A 149 -30.03 -3.10 -6.29
N ILE A 150 -29.01 -3.27 -7.13
CA ILE A 150 -29.18 -3.70 -8.52
C ILE A 150 -29.08 -5.23 -8.61
N GLU A 151 -28.08 -5.80 -7.94
CA GLU A 151 -27.69 -7.22 -7.95
C GLU A 151 -27.23 -7.65 -6.56
#